data_AF-A0A1X1TIN3-F1
#
_entry.id   AF-A0A1X1TIN3-F1
#
_cell.length_a   1.000
_cell.length_b   1.000
_cell.length_c   1.000
_cell.angle_alpha   90.00
_cell.angle_beta   90.00
_cell.angle_gamma   90.00
#
_symmetry.space_group_name_H-M   'P 1'
#
loop_
_entity.id
_entity.type
_entity.pdbx_description
1 polymer ?
#
loop_
_entity_poly.entity_id
_entity_poly.type
_entity_poly.pdbx_seq_one_letter_code
_entity_poly.pdbx_strand_id
1 'polypeptide(L)'
;MPTVDIDRDAAREAAQQELDKPIYPRTSLTDRLSELVNDLIYRIAAGGAGVPGGWLTISVLGLLLTVAVVVAVRVARSTMRTDRGNHSLYGGHELCAAEHRVTAEQHAAAGQWALAIRHRLRAVARQLEESGVLAAVPGRTATELANDAGLALPHLSGALRAAATAFNDVTYGDRPGSEAAYRSVAALDDHIREAATTAGHTSAAPPAGTDWAEVR
;
A
#
# COMPACT_ATOMS: atom_id res chain seq x y z
N MET A 1 -9.38 -58.99 -6.52
CA MET A 1 -9.07 -57.72 -5.83
C MET A 1 -10.28 -57.37 -4.99
N PRO A 2 -10.22 -57.36 -3.64
CA PRO A 2 -11.36 -56.95 -2.84
C PRO A 2 -11.54 -55.45 -2.99
N THR A 3 -12.70 -55.02 -3.46
CA THR A 3 -13.10 -53.61 -3.43
C THR A 3 -13.41 -53.26 -1.99
N VAL A 4 -12.63 -52.35 -1.41
CA VAL A 4 -12.94 -51.76 -0.11
C VAL A 4 -14.28 -51.04 -0.24
N ASP A 5 -15.34 -51.60 0.35
CA ASP A 5 -16.65 -50.97 0.43
C ASP A 5 -16.61 -50.01 1.62
N ILE A 6 -16.31 -48.75 1.34
CA ILE A 6 -16.39 -47.69 2.36
C ILE A 6 -17.87 -47.36 2.52
N ASP A 7 -18.44 -47.74 3.65
CA ASP A 7 -19.82 -47.43 3.99
C ASP A 7 -20.06 -45.91 3.95
N ARG A 8 -21.23 -45.49 3.45
CA ARG A 8 -21.56 -44.09 3.18
C ARG A 8 -21.44 -43.22 4.44
N ASP A 9 -21.71 -43.80 5.60
CA ASP A 9 -21.63 -43.12 6.88
C ASP A 9 -20.17 -42.96 7.36
N ALA A 10 -19.30 -43.95 7.09
CA ALA A 10 -17.86 -43.86 7.35
C ALA A 10 -17.17 -42.79 6.47
N ALA A 11 -17.61 -42.65 5.21
CA ALA A 11 -17.13 -41.58 4.34
C ALA A 11 -17.58 -40.18 4.82
N ARG A 12 -18.77 -40.08 5.42
CA ARG A 12 -19.33 -38.82 5.93
C ARG A 12 -18.61 -38.38 7.21
N GLU A 13 -18.34 -39.28 8.14
CA GLU A 13 -17.56 -38.97 9.34
C GLU A 13 -16.11 -38.58 9.02
N ALA A 14 -15.45 -39.30 8.09
CA ALA A 14 -14.11 -38.96 7.64
C ALA A 14 -14.05 -37.57 6.97
N ALA A 15 -15.10 -37.19 6.22
CA ALA A 15 -15.19 -35.86 5.61
C ALA A 15 -15.44 -34.75 6.64
N GLN A 16 -16.28 -35.00 7.66
CA GLN A 16 -16.55 -34.03 8.72
C GLN A 16 -15.28 -33.74 9.54
N GLN A 17 -14.49 -34.78 9.84
CA GLN A 17 -13.25 -34.66 10.61
C GLN A 17 -12.13 -33.92 9.85
N GLU A 18 -12.19 -33.90 8.52
CA GLU A 18 -11.28 -33.11 7.68
C GLU A 18 -11.72 -31.64 7.57
N LEU A 19 -13.04 -31.38 7.58
CA LEU A 19 -13.60 -30.03 7.54
C LEU A 19 -13.45 -29.25 8.86
N ASP A 20 -13.37 -29.94 9.99
CA ASP A 20 -13.11 -29.35 11.31
C ASP A 20 -11.63 -29.02 11.55
N LYS A 21 -10.74 -29.28 10.59
CA LYS A 21 -9.35 -28.83 10.67
C LYS A 21 -9.27 -27.34 10.28
N PRO A 22 -8.89 -26.43 11.18
CA PRO A 22 -8.69 -25.03 10.83
C PRO A 22 -7.44 -24.89 9.94
N ILE A 23 -7.65 -24.81 8.62
CA ILE A 23 -6.58 -24.80 7.60
C ILE A 23 -5.98 -23.40 7.33
N TYR A 24 -6.22 -22.38 8.16
CA TYR A 24 -5.42 -21.14 8.13
C TYR A 24 -5.36 -20.41 9.48
N PRO A 25 -4.28 -20.53 10.26
CA PRO A 25 -3.82 -19.43 11.09
C PRO A 25 -3.00 -18.49 10.20
N ARG A 26 -3.63 -17.45 9.64
CA ARG A 26 -2.84 -16.32 9.12
C ARG A 26 -2.35 -15.56 10.35
N THR A 27 -1.04 -15.54 10.56
CA THR A 27 -0.37 -14.60 11.46
C THR A 27 -0.89 -13.20 11.16
N SER A 28 -1.77 -12.75 12.04
CA SER A 28 -2.49 -11.50 11.92
C SER A 28 -1.62 -10.41 12.55
N LEU A 29 -1.68 -9.18 12.05
CA LEU A 29 -0.97 -8.04 12.69
C LEU A 29 -1.40 -7.86 14.17
N THR A 30 -2.57 -8.39 14.51
CA THR A 30 -3.09 -8.56 15.86
C THR A 30 -2.30 -9.55 16.72
N ASP A 31 -1.69 -10.60 16.16
CA ASP A 31 -0.82 -11.54 16.92
C ASP A 31 0.49 -10.90 17.34
N ARG A 32 1.10 -10.10 16.46
CA ARG A 32 2.30 -9.32 16.82
C ARG A 32 1.99 -8.27 17.89
N LEU A 33 0.80 -7.66 17.84
CA LEU A 33 0.37 -6.69 18.83
C LEU A 33 0.06 -7.36 20.18
N SER A 34 -0.59 -8.52 20.17
CA SER A 34 -0.88 -9.27 21.39
C SER A 34 0.37 -9.88 22.02
N GLU A 35 1.35 -10.30 21.21
CA GLU A 35 2.68 -10.70 21.69
C GLU A 35 3.40 -9.53 22.38
N LEU A 36 3.39 -8.34 21.78
CA LEU A 36 3.98 -7.13 22.39
C LEU A 36 3.30 -6.74 23.71
N VAL A 37 1.97 -6.85 23.77
CA VAL A 37 1.19 -6.55 24.99
C VAL A 37 1.45 -7.60 26.08
N ASN A 38 1.49 -8.88 25.72
CA ASN A 38 1.78 -9.95 26.67
C ASN A 38 3.22 -9.90 27.18
N ASP A 39 4.20 -9.61 26.33
CA ASP A 39 5.60 -9.41 26.74
C ASP A 39 5.72 -8.23 27.71
N LEU A 40 5.00 -7.14 27.45
CA LEU A 40 4.97 -5.98 28.34
C LEU A 40 4.34 -6.31 29.69
N ILE A 41 3.21 -7.01 29.72
CA ILE A 41 2.54 -7.45 30.95
C ILE A 41 3.44 -8.42 31.73
N TYR A 42 4.07 -9.38 31.06
CA TYR A 42 4.98 -10.34 31.67
C TYR A 42 6.21 -9.64 32.26
N ARG A 43 6.79 -8.68 31.55
CA ARG A 43 7.96 -7.92 32.01
C ARG A 43 7.64 -7.01 33.19
N ILE A 44 6.44 -6.44 33.23
CA ILE A 44 5.94 -5.66 34.38
C ILE A 44 5.64 -6.57 35.57
N ALA A 45 5.00 -7.72 35.35
CA ALA A 45 4.68 -8.69 36.40
C ALA A 45 5.95 -9.33 36.99
N ALA A 46 6.91 -9.70 36.13
CA ALA A 46 8.21 -10.26 36.53
C ALA A 46 9.10 -9.21 37.20
N GLY A 47 9.01 -7.94 36.79
CA GLY A 47 9.73 -6.83 37.41
C GLY A 47 9.12 -6.32 38.72
N GLY A 48 7.87 -6.68 39.02
CA GLY A 48 7.11 -6.20 40.18
C GLY A 48 7.35 -6.98 41.48
N ALA A 49 8.00 -8.14 41.43
CA ALA A 49 8.08 -9.04 42.58
C ALA A 49 9.33 -8.88 43.47
N GLY A 50 10.23 -7.91 43.24
CA GLY A 50 11.57 -8.01 43.82
C GLY A 50 12.32 -6.78 44.33
N VAL A 51 11.93 -5.51 44.10
CA VAL A 51 12.85 -4.40 44.44
C VAL A 51 12.15 -3.14 44.99
N PRO A 52 12.63 -2.57 46.12
CA PRO A 52 12.18 -1.28 46.67
C PRO A 52 12.36 -0.09 45.70
N GLY A 53 11.33 0.21 44.91
CA GLY A 53 10.50 1.40 45.15
C GLY A 53 10.95 2.80 44.69
N GLY A 54 11.95 2.98 43.83
CA GLY A 54 12.26 4.33 43.31
C GLY A 54 12.72 4.37 41.85
N TRP A 55 13.87 3.76 41.55
CA TRP A 55 14.49 3.94 40.25
C TRP A 55 13.82 3.12 39.14
N LEU A 56 13.27 1.95 39.45
CA LEU A 56 12.56 1.11 38.48
C LEU A 56 11.22 1.72 38.07
N THR A 57 10.44 2.24 39.02
CA THR A 57 9.18 2.93 38.72
C THR A 57 9.42 4.20 37.91
N ILE A 58 10.46 4.98 38.25
CA ILE A 58 10.88 6.16 37.48
C ILE A 58 11.35 5.77 36.07
N SER A 59 12.10 4.67 35.92
CA SER A 59 12.58 4.20 34.61
C SER A 59 11.44 3.68 33.74
N VAL A 60 10.49 2.95 34.32
CA VAL A 60 9.28 2.47 33.61
C VAL A 60 8.40 3.66 33.21
N LEU A 61 8.19 4.62 34.11
CA LEU A 61 7.44 5.83 33.82
C LEU A 61 8.13 6.64 32.71
N GLY A 62 9.44 6.81 32.78
CA GLY A 62 10.23 7.49 31.74
C GLY A 62 10.18 6.79 30.38
N LEU A 63 10.24 5.46 30.38
CA LEU A 63 10.08 4.66 29.15
C LEU A 63 8.66 4.82 28.57
N LEU A 64 7.62 4.77 29.40
CA LEU A 64 6.24 5.00 28.98
C LEU A 64 6.05 6.40 28.39
N LEU A 65 6.63 7.42 29.04
CA LEU A 65 6.57 8.81 28.59
C LEU A 65 7.32 8.98 27.25
N THR A 66 8.47 8.32 27.10
CA THR A 66 9.24 8.32 25.84
C THR A 66 8.45 7.66 24.71
N VAL A 67 7.86 6.48 24.96
CA VAL A 67 7.01 5.79 23.97
C VAL A 67 5.79 6.64 23.62
N ALA A 68 5.13 7.23 24.61
CA ALA A 68 3.99 8.13 24.40
C ALA A 68 4.37 9.35 23.56
N VAL A 69 5.52 9.98 23.82
CA VAL A 69 6.03 11.11 23.02
C VAL A 69 6.38 10.67 21.60
N VAL A 70 7.03 9.52 21.41
CA VAL A 70 7.34 9.00 20.07
C VAL A 70 6.07 8.73 19.28
N VAL A 71 5.04 8.14 19.91
CA VAL A 71 3.73 7.90 19.30
C VAL A 71 3.02 9.23 19.01
N ALA A 72 2.97 10.15 19.98
CA ALA A 72 2.36 11.46 19.81
C ALA A 72 3.04 12.28 18.71
N VAL A 73 4.37 12.26 18.61
CA VAL A 73 5.13 12.91 17.53
C VAL A 73 4.89 12.21 16.20
N ARG A 74 4.81 10.88 16.15
CA ARG A 74 4.44 10.16 14.91
C ARG A 74 3.05 10.55 14.44
N VAL A 75 2.08 10.57 15.35
CA VAL A 75 0.68 10.93 15.07
C VAL A 75 0.57 12.41 14.70
N ALA A 76 1.18 13.32 15.46
CA ALA A 76 1.19 14.75 15.14
C ALA A 76 1.87 15.04 13.81
N ARG A 77 2.98 14.37 13.47
CA ARG A 77 3.64 14.52 12.15
C ARG A 77 2.82 13.94 11.01
N SER A 78 1.99 12.91 11.24
CA SER A 78 1.02 12.44 10.25
C SER A 78 -0.21 13.35 10.13
N THR A 79 -0.55 14.09 11.19
CA THR A 79 -1.76 14.92 11.23
C THR A 79 -1.51 16.38 10.83
N MET A 80 -0.29 16.92 10.97
CA MET A 80 0.00 18.35 10.76
C MET A 80 0.47 18.72 9.34
N ARG A 81 0.15 17.93 8.31
CA ARG A 81 0.58 18.25 6.92
C ARG A 81 -0.57 18.43 5.93
N THR A 82 -1.72 18.89 6.40
CA THR A 82 -2.91 19.12 5.58
C THR A 82 -3.41 20.54 5.74
N ASP A 83 -2.90 21.43 4.88
CA ASP A 83 -3.58 22.67 4.51
C ASP A 83 -3.17 23.03 3.07
N ARG A 84 -3.96 22.63 2.06
CA ARG A 84 -4.99 23.49 1.46
C ARG A 84 -5.53 22.88 0.16
N GLY A 85 -6.86 22.73 0.08
CA GLY A 85 -7.61 22.84 -1.18
C GLY A 85 -8.30 21.58 -1.70
N ASN A 86 -9.52 21.33 -1.22
CA ASN A 86 -10.67 20.71 -1.94
C ASN A 86 -10.46 19.24 -2.40
N HIS A 87 -11.18 18.21 -1.95
CA HIS A 87 -12.58 18.09 -1.60
C HIS A 87 -12.76 16.69 -0.97
N SER A 88 -13.35 16.55 0.22
CA SER A 88 -14.31 15.49 0.55
C SER A 88 -14.59 15.50 2.06
N LEU A 89 -15.85 15.76 2.37
CA LEU A 89 -16.45 15.61 3.68
C LEU A 89 -16.48 14.10 4.00
N TYR A 90 -15.83 13.68 5.08
CA TYR A 90 -15.67 12.29 5.54
C TYR A 90 -14.71 11.42 4.72
N GLY A 91 -13.41 11.48 5.02
CA GLY A 91 -12.45 10.49 4.50
C GLY A 91 -11.03 10.86 4.84
N GLY A 92 -10.23 9.89 5.27
CA GLY A 92 -8.82 10.08 5.59
C GLY A 92 -8.04 10.69 4.42
N HIS A 93 -7.00 11.43 4.75
CA HIS A 93 -6.10 12.04 3.77
C HIS A 93 -5.41 10.96 2.91
N GLU A 94 -5.89 10.77 1.69
CA GLU A 94 -5.21 9.95 0.68
C GLU A 94 -4.11 10.80 0.04
N LEU A 95 -2.89 10.26 0.00
CA LEU A 95 -1.73 10.90 -0.62
C LEU A 95 -1.95 11.06 -2.14
N CYS A 96 -1.56 12.19 -2.70
CA CYS A 96 -1.58 12.41 -4.14
C CYS A 96 -0.47 11.62 -4.86
N ALA A 97 -0.53 11.55 -6.19
CA ALA A 97 0.49 10.84 -6.97
C ALA A 97 1.91 11.37 -6.72
N ALA A 98 2.06 12.70 -6.63
CA ALA A 98 3.36 13.33 -6.39
C ALA A 98 3.94 13.00 -5.00
N GLU A 99 3.11 12.96 -3.96
CA GLU A 99 3.54 12.61 -2.61
C GLU A 99 4.00 11.15 -2.51
N HIS A 100 3.31 10.25 -3.20
CA HIS A 100 3.74 8.87 -3.33
C HIS A 100 5.11 8.75 -4.02
N ARG A 101 5.39 9.56 -5.06
CA ARG A 101 6.71 9.58 -5.72
C ARG A 101 7.82 10.04 -4.80
N VAL A 102 7.64 11.16 -4.10
CA VAL A 102 8.62 11.68 -3.15
C VAL A 102 8.93 10.65 -2.06
N THR A 103 7.89 9.99 -1.54
CA THR A 103 8.06 8.92 -0.55
C THR A 103 8.82 7.71 -1.13
N ALA A 104 8.50 7.34 -2.37
CA ALA A 104 9.19 6.25 -3.07
C ALA A 104 10.68 6.55 -3.27
N GLU A 105 11.02 7.77 -3.66
CA GLU A 105 12.41 8.24 -3.86
C GLU A 105 13.20 8.26 -2.55
N GLN A 106 12.58 8.67 -1.43
CA GLN A 106 13.20 8.59 -0.11
C GLN A 106 13.54 7.15 0.28
N HIS A 107 12.62 6.22 0.06
CA HIS A 107 12.89 4.79 0.31
C HIS A 107 13.96 4.23 -0.63
N ALA A 108 13.95 4.62 -1.91
CA ALA A 108 14.97 4.21 -2.87
C ALA A 108 16.37 4.72 -2.46
N ALA A 109 16.48 5.98 -2.04
CA ALA A 109 17.73 6.55 -1.54
C ALA A 109 18.26 5.85 -0.29
N ALA A 110 17.36 5.31 0.54
CA ALA A 110 17.70 4.50 1.71
C ALA A 110 17.93 3.00 1.39
N GLY A 111 17.90 2.59 0.13
CA GLY A 111 18.03 1.18 -0.28
C GLY A 111 16.85 0.29 0.09
N GLN A 112 15.71 0.88 0.49
CA GLN A 112 14.50 0.19 0.90
C GLN A 112 13.60 -0.11 -0.31
N TRP A 113 14.07 -0.98 -1.20
CA TRP A 113 13.48 -1.21 -2.52
C TRP A 113 12.02 -1.69 -2.47
N ALA A 114 11.67 -2.60 -1.56
CA ALA A 114 10.29 -3.04 -1.38
C ALA A 114 9.32 -1.87 -1.08
N LEU A 115 9.69 -0.95 -0.18
CA LEU A 115 8.87 0.20 0.15
C LEU A 115 8.83 1.21 -1.00
N ALA A 116 9.96 1.41 -1.68
CA ALA A 116 10.05 2.28 -2.85
C ALA A 116 9.12 1.80 -3.98
N ILE A 117 9.12 0.51 -4.29
CA ILE A 117 8.23 -0.11 -5.31
C ILE A 117 6.76 0.06 -4.91
N ARG A 118 6.41 -0.21 -3.64
CA ARG A 118 5.03 -0.05 -3.15
C ARG A 118 4.53 1.38 -3.31
N HIS A 119 5.34 2.37 -2.93
CA HIS A 119 4.95 3.78 -3.08
C HIS A 119 4.93 4.22 -4.55
N ARG A 120 5.88 3.77 -5.39
CA ARG A 120 5.89 4.16 -6.80
C ARG A 120 4.70 3.57 -7.57
N LEU A 121 4.28 2.33 -7.30
CA LEU A 121 3.07 1.80 -7.93
C LEU A 121 1.80 2.52 -7.45
N ARG A 122 1.73 2.94 -6.17
CA ARG A 122 0.62 3.80 -5.70
C ARG A 122 0.61 5.16 -6.39
N ALA A 123 1.78 5.73 -6.69
CA ALA A 123 1.86 6.94 -7.50
C ALA A 123 1.29 6.72 -8.91
N VAL A 124 1.60 5.60 -9.56
CA VAL A 124 1.04 5.23 -10.88
C VAL A 124 -0.48 5.12 -10.81
N ALA A 125 -1.00 4.37 -9.84
CA ALA A 125 -2.43 4.20 -9.65
C ALA A 125 -3.12 5.56 -9.48
N ARG A 126 -2.59 6.39 -8.58
CA ARG A 126 -3.16 7.69 -8.27
C ARG A 126 -3.04 8.66 -9.44
N GLN A 127 -1.96 8.62 -10.21
CA GLN A 127 -1.79 9.45 -11.41
C GLN A 127 -2.86 9.12 -12.45
N LEU A 128 -3.15 7.83 -12.68
CA LEU A 128 -4.17 7.39 -13.63
C LEU A 128 -5.59 7.78 -13.19
N GLU A 129 -5.84 7.79 -11.88
CA GLU A 129 -7.10 8.27 -11.29
C GLU A 129 -7.23 9.80 -11.38
N GLU A 130 -6.18 10.54 -10.99
CA GLU A 130 -6.14 12.01 -11.03
C GLU A 130 -6.26 12.55 -12.46
N SER A 131 -5.71 11.85 -13.45
CA SER A 131 -5.84 12.21 -14.86
C SER A 131 -7.15 11.72 -15.50
N GLY A 132 -8.01 11.02 -14.77
CA GLY A 132 -9.28 10.49 -15.27
C GLY A 132 -9.14 9.34 -16.26
N VAL A 133 -7.96 8.72 -16.38
CA VAL A 133 -7.75 7.54 -17.24
C VAL A 133 -8.44 6.31 -16.62
N LEU A 134 -8.46 6.23 -15.29
CA LEU A 134 -9.19 5.22 -14.53
C LEU A 134 -10.12 5.88 -13.51
N ALA A 135 -11.25 5.24 -13.23
CA ALA A 135 -12.06 5.58 -12.07
C ALA A 135 -11.39 5.08 -10.78
N ALA A 136 -11.50 5.86 -9.70
CA ALA A 136 -11.05 5.47 -8.38
C ALA A 136 -11.95 4.34 -7.82
N VAL A 137 -11.32 3.22 -7.43
CA VAL A 137 -12.02 2.05 -6.89
C VAL A 137 -11.36 1.63 -5.58
N PRO A 138 -12.07 1.72 -4.43
CA PRO A 138 -11.54 1.26 -3.16
C PRO A 138 -11.13 -0.21 -3.21
N GLY A 139 -9.92 -0.52 -2.74
CA GLY A 139 -9.43 -1.90 -2.64
C GLY A 139 -8.97 -2.53 -3.95
N ARG A 140 -8.86 -1.77 -5.06
CA ARG A 140 -8.31 -2.25 -6.32
C ARG A 140 -6.92 -2.88 -6.11
N THR A 141 -6.74 -4.10 -6.61
CA THR A 141 -5.46 -4.80 -6.54
C THR A 141 -4.48 -4.32 -7.62
N ALA A 142 -3.18 -4.57 -7.44
CA ALA A 142 -2.16 -4.22 -8.43
C ALA A 142 -2.38 -4.92 -9.78
N THR A 143 -2.88 -6.17 -9.76
CA THR A 143 -3.16 -6.93 -10.98
C THR A 143 -4.37 -6.36 -11.72
N GLU A 144 -5.44 -5.99 -11.01
CA GLU A 144 -6.59 -5.31 -11.60
C GLU A 144 -6.21 -3.95 -12.16
N LEU A 145 -5.40 -3.17 -11.43
CA LEU A 145 -4.83 -1.92 -11.94
C LEU A 145 -4.11 -2.12 -13.26
N ALA A 146 -3.23 -3.12 -13.35
CA ALA A 146 -2.47 -3.39 -14.58
C ALA A 146 -3.36 -3.85 -15.75
N ASN A 147 -4.42 -4.60 -15.46
CA ASN A 147 -5.38 -5.02 -16.47
C ASN A 147 -6.21 -3.83 -16.98
N ASP A 148 -6.84 -3.08 -16.07
CA ASP A 148 -7.68 -1.92 -16.40
C ASP A 148 -6.85 -0.84 -17.12
N ALA A 149 -5.70 -0.47 -16.57
CA ALA A 149 -4.78 0.48 -17.19
C ALA A 149 -4.25 -0.05 -18.53
N GLY A 150 -4.03 -1.36 -18.64
CA GLY A 150 -3.57 -1.98 -19.89
C GLY A 150 -4.61 -1.94 -21.01
N LEU A 151 -5.90 -1.90 -20.68
CA LEU A 151 -6.96 -1.66 -21.65
C LEU A 151 -6.98 -0.20 -22.13
N ALA A 152 -6.76 0.75 -21.21
CA ALA A 152 -6.71 2.18 -21.55
C ALA A 152 -5.40 2.59 -22.25
N LEU A 153 -4.30 1.92 -21.93
CA LEU A 153 -2.94 2.21 -22.44
C LEU A 153 -2.29 0.92 -22.99
N PRO A 154 -2.74 0.40 -24.15
CA PRO A 154 -2.29 -0.90 -24.65
C PRO A 154 -0.78 -1.01 -24.86
N HIS A 155 -0.14 0.10 -25.27
CA HIS A 155 1.30 0.20 -25.50
C HIS A 155 2.14 0.06 -24.22
N LEU A 156 1.55 0.30 -23.03
CA LEU A 156 2.21 0.12 -21.73
C LEU A 156 1.78 -1.17 -21.02
N SER A 157 0.90 -1.98 -21.60
CA SER A 157 0.31 -3.15 -20.94
C SER A 157 1.35 -4.16 -20.41
N GLY A 158 2.46 -4.37 -21.12
CA GLY A 158 3.56 -5.22 -20.65
C GLY A 158 4.27 -4.64 -19.42
N ALA A 159 4.57 -3.35 -19.44
CA ALA A 159 5.22 -2.65 -18.33
C ALA A 159 4.31 -2.57 -17.09
N LEU A 160 3.01 -2.34 -17.28
CA LEU A 160 2.00 -2.36 -16.22
C LEU A 160 1.92 -3.73 -15.54
N ARG A 161 1.89 -4.82 -16.32
CA ARG A 161 1.93 -6.19 -15.76
C ARG A 161 3.20 -6.44 -14.97
N ALA A 162 4.36 -6.05 -15.52
CA ALA A 162 5.64 -6.21 -14.82
C ALA A 162 5.69 -5.40 -13.50
N ALA A 163 5.13 -4.19 -13.49
CA ALA A 163 5.04 -3.37 -12.29
C ALA A 163 4.11 -3.99 -11.22
N ALA A 164 2.97 -4.56 -11.63
CA ALA A 164 2.08 -5.30 -10.74
C ALA A 164 2.76 -6.55 -10.17
N THR A 165 3.51 -7.30 -10.99
CA THR A 165 4.31 -8.44 -10.52
C THR A 165 5.35 -7.99 -9.50
N ALA A 166 6.12 -6.94 -9.79
CA ALA A 166 7.12 -6.41 -8.84
C ALA A 166 6.49 -5.99 -7.50
N PHE A 167 5.31 -5.37 -7.54
CA PHE A 167 4.57 -5.02 -6.33
C PHE A 167 4.09 -6.25 -5.56
N ASN A 168 3.52 -7.24 -6.25
CA ASN A 168 3.03 -8.46 -5.63
C ASN A 168 4.18 -9.26 -5.01
N ASP A 169 5.33 -9.33 -5.69
CA ASP A 169 6.54 -9.97 -5.21
C ASP A 169 7.03 -9.36 -3.89
N VAL A 170 7.06 -8.02 -3.78
CA VAL A 170 7.51 -7.35 -2.55
C VAL A 170 6.43 -7.22 -1.47
N THR A 171 5.16 -7.41 -1.82
CA THR A 171 4.03 -7.25 -0.89
C THR A 171 3.57 -8.58 -0.32
N TYR A 172 3.48 -9.60 -1.16
CA TYR A 172 2.96 -10.92 -0.84
C TYR A 172 4.00 -12.04 -1.03
N GLY A 173 5.01 -11.83 -1.88
CA GLY A 173 6.04 -12.83 -2.20
C GLY A 173 7.25 -12.84 -1.27
N ASP A 174 7.25 -12.05 -0.19
CA ASP A 174 8.36 -11.87 0.77
C ASP A 174 9.71 -11.56 0.12
N ARG A 175 9.68 -10.89 -1.04
CA ARG A 175 10.91 -10.49 -1.75
C ARG A 175 11.37 -9.10 -1.28
N PRO A 176 12.68 -8.88 -1.08
CA PRO A 176 13.20 -7.57 -0.65
C PRO A 176 13.06 -6.46 -1.71
N GLY A 177 12.73 -6.82 -2.95
CA GLY A 177 12.76 -5.92 -4.10
C GLY A 177 14.19 -5.67 -4.58
N SER A 178 14.32 -5.05 -5.74
CA SER A 178 15.62 -4.67 -6.30
C SER A 178 15.57 -3.27 -6.89
N GLU A 179 16.75 -2.63 -6.98
CA GLU A 179 16.89 -1.34 -7.65
C GLU A 179 16.40 -1.39 -9.10
N ALA A 180 16.70 -2.47 -9.82
CA ALA A 180 16.26 -2.67 -11.20
C ALA A 180 14.73 -2.70 -11.30
N ALA A 181 14.06 -3.43 -10.40
CA ALA A 181 12.59 -3.49 -10.35
C ALA A 181 11.99 -2.13 -9.98
N TYR A 182 12.58 -1.40 -9.04
CA TYR A 182 12.16 -0.04 -8.72
C TYR A 182 12.29 0.90 -9.94
N ARG A 183 13.44 0.87 -10.62
CA ARG A 183 13.68 1.70 -11.82
C ARG A 183 12.71 1.38 -12.95
N SER A 184 12.34 0.11 -13.16
CA SER A 184 11.33 -0.23 -14.17
C SER A 184 9.94 0.34 -13.83
N VAL A 185 9.55 0.35 -12.55
CA VAL A 185 8.28 0.94 -12.11
C VAL A 185 8.35 2.48 -12.20
N ALA A 186 9.49 3.08 -11.88
CA ALA A 186 9.70 4.52 -12.01
C ALA A 186 9.63 4.99 -13.47
N ALA A 187 10.26 4.27 -14.39
CA ALA A 187 10.21 4.55 -15.82
C ALA A 187 8.78 4.46 -16.38
N LEU A 188 8.00 3.47 -15.92
CA LEU A 188 6.57 3.37 -16.28
C LEU A 188 5.79 4.61 -15.82
N ASP A 189 5.97 5.06 -14.58
CA ASP A 189 5.33 6.27 -14.06
C ASP A 189 5.71 7.51 -14.87
N ASP A 190 6.99 7.64 -15.24
CA ASP A 190 7.45 8.77 -16.05
C ASP A 190 6.84 8.76 -17.46
N HIS A 191 6.76 7.62 -18.13
CA HIS A 191 6.07 7.50 -19.42
C HIS A 191 4.59 7.89 -19.35
N ILE A 192 3.88 7.49 -18.28
CA ILE A 192 2.48 7.86 -18.08
C ILE A 192 2.34 9.38 -17.92
N ARG A 193 3.26 10.02 -17.19
CA ARG A 193 3.26 11.48 -17.01
C ARG A 193 3.56 12.23 -18.30
N GLU A 194 4.55 11.80 -19.05
CA GLU A 194 4.91 12.41 -20.34
C GLU A 194 3.72 12.37 -21.31
N ALA A 195 3.01 11.23 -21.37
CA ALA A 195 1.79 11.10 -22.16
C ALA A 195 0.69 12.07 -21.70
N ALA A 196 0.47 12.20 -20.39
CA ALA A 196 -0.52 13.13 -19.83
C ALA A 196 -0.19 14.60 -20.15
N THR A 197 1.09 14.99 -20.03
CA THR A 197 1.51 16.36 -20.38
C THR A 197 1.31 16.68 -21.85
N THR A 198 1.59 15.73 -22.76
CA THR A 198 1.40 15.90 -24.21
C THR A 198 -0.08 16.08 -24.57
N ALA A 199 -0.97 15.33 -23.92
CA ALA A 199 -2.41 15.48 -24.10
C ALA A 199 -2.92 16.86 -23.65
N GLY A 200 -2.40 17.38 -22.53
CA GLY A 200 -2.74 18.70 -22.02
C GLY A 200 -2.31 19.85 -22.93
N HIS A 201 -1.14 19.76 -23.58
CA HIS A 201 -0.66 20.79 -24.51
C HIS A 201 -1.46 20.83 -25.82
N THR A 202 -1.88 19.66 -26.33
CA THR A 202 -2.69 19.59 -27.56
C THR A 202 -4.07 20.23 -27.37
N SER A 203 -4.66 20.12 -26.18
CA SER A 203 -5.96 20.72 -25.87
C SER A 203 -5.93 22.24 -25.70
N ALA A 204 -4.75 22.86 -25.57
CA ALA A 204 -4.58 24.28 -25.31
C ALA A 204 -4.35 25.15 -26.56
N ALA A 205 -4.40 24.57 -27.77
CA ALA A 205 -4.33 25.35 -29.02
C ALA A 205 -5.70 26.03 -29.28
N PRO A 206 -5.81 27.37 -29.21
CA PRO A 206 -7.05 28.07 -29.56
C PRO A 206 -7.35 27.93 -31.06
N PRO A 207 -8.63 27.88 -31.48
CA PRO A 207 -8.96 27.94 -32.90
C PRO A 207 -8.43 29.25 -33.48
N ALA A 208 -7.58 29.14 -34.49
CA ALA A 208 -7.13 30.28 -35.28
C ALA A 208 -8.36 31.05 -35.78
N GLY A 209 -8.35 32.35 -35.49
CA GLY A 209 -9.50 33.22 -35.49
C GLY A 209 -10.22 33.35 -36.84
N THR A 210 -11.50 33.64 -36.66
CA THR A 210 -12.55 34.05 -37.60
C THR A 210 -12.05 34.83 -38.82
N ASP A 211 -12.42 34.29 -39.96
CA ASP A 211 -12.35 34.87 -41.30
C ASP A 211 -13.03 36.25 -41.36
N TRP A 212 -12.43 37.16 -42.10
CA TRP A 212 -12.84 38.54 -42.25
C TRP A 212 -14.05 38.63 -43.18
N ALA A 213 -15.21 39.04 -42.65
CA ALA A 213 -16.33 39.48 -43.47
C ALA A 213 -16.31 41.01 -43.58
N GLU A 214 -15.85 41.50 -44.73
CA GLU A 214 -15.94 42.90 -45.17
C GLU A 214 -17.40 43.39 -45.13
N VAL A 215 -17.61 44.55 -44.51
CA VAL A 215 -18.79 45.39 -44.70
C VAL A 215 -18.31 46.66 -45.39
N ARG A 216 -18.52 46.76 -46.71
CA ARG A 216 -19.15 47.94 -47.33
C ARG A 216 -19.57 47.66 -48.77
#